data_AF-A0AA37W6I3-F1
#
_entry.id   AF-A0AA37W6I3-F1
#
_cell.length_a   1.000
_cell.length_b   1.000
_cell.length_c   1.000
_cell.angle_alpha   90.00
_cell.angle_beta   90.00
_cell.angle_gamma   90.00
#
_symmetry.space_group_name_H-M   'P 1'
#
loop_
_entity.id
_entity.type
_entity.pdbx_description
1 polymer ?
#
loop_
_entity_poly.entity_id
_entity_poly.type
_entity_poly.pdbx_seq_one_letter_code
_entity_poly.pdbx_strand_id
1 'polypeptide(L)'
;MTDTMSDVLIDHLFSMFVDSLKPDFQQRILNDPEPDREFDDIMIDDGRFCFTLNGLHRLVQTVYPIDYYAFQQRLYASNLNERLAEMGLSVVMHQSTGKVASNWYRLEEL
;
A
#
# COMPACT_ATOMS: atom_id res chain seq x y z
N MET A 1 -11.96 18.68 -13.97
CA MET A 1 -12.80 17.48 -13.95
C MET A 1 -11.97 16.40 -13.33
N THR A 2 -12.11 16.16 -12.03
CA THR A 2 -11.47 15.03 -11.36
C THR A 2 -12.08 13.75 -11.92
N ASP A 3 -11.22 12.87 -12.41
CA ASP A 3 -11.57 11.59 -12.98
C ASP A 3 -12.14 10.73 -11.85
N THR A 4 -13.46 10.51 -11.83
CA THR A 4 -14.19 9.82 -10.74
C THR A 4 -13.60 8.42 -10.44
N MET A 5 -12.95 7.79 -11.42
CA MET A 5 -12.30 6.50 -11.24
C MET A 5 -10.94 6.59 -10.53
N SER A 6 -10.27 7.75 -10.60
CA SER A 6 -9.04 8.00 -9.86
C SER A 6 -9.33 8.21 -8.38
N ASP A 7 -10.40 8.91 -8.03
CA ASP A 7 -10.81 9.11 -6.63
C ASP A 7 -11.14 7.79 -5.92
N VAL A 8 -11.83 6.86 -6.61
CA VAL A 8 -12.16 5.53 -6.07
C VAL A 8 -10.92 4.70 -5.72
N LEU A 9 -9.88 4.73 -6.56
CA LEU A 9 -8.62 4.04 -6.27
C LEU A 9 -7.97 4.59 -4.99
N ILE A 10 -7.91 5.92 -4.87
CA ILE A 10 -7.26 6.57 -3.72
C ILE A 10 -8.07 6.35 -2.43
N ASP A 11 -9.40 6.38 -2.51
CA ASP A 11 -10.27 6.02 -1.38
C ASP A 11 -10.06 4.58 -0.93
N HIS A 12 -9.93 3.65 -1.87
CA HIS A 12 -9.68 2.25 -1.55
C HIS A 12 -8.30 2.05 -0.89
N LEU A 13 -7.25 2.66 -1.46
CA LEU A 13 -5.91 2.65 -0.87
C LEU A 13 -5.91 3.23 0.54
N PHE A 14 -6.55 4.37 0.73
CA PHE A 14 -6.66 5.02 2.03
C PHE A 14 -7.35 4.11 3.06
N SER A 15 -8.51 3.54 2.72
CA SER A 15 -9.21 2.60 3.59
C SER A 15 -8.35 1.39 3.95
N MET A 16 -7.64 0.83 2.98
CA MET A 16 -6.75 -0.31 3.21
C MET A 16 -5.58 0.03 4.13
N PHE A 17 -4.98 1.22 4.02
CA PHE A 17 -3.95 1.65 4.96
C PHE A 17 -4.48 1.79 6.37
N VAL A 18 -5.66 2.39 6.55
CA VAL A 18 -6.31 2.49 7.86
C VAL A 18 -6.65 1.10 8.41
N ASP A 19 -7.13 0.19 7.57
CA ASP A 19 -7.40 -1.20 7.96
C ASP A 19 -6.13 -1.96 8.33
N SER A 20 -4.99 -1.64 7.72
CA SER A 20 -3.69 -2.28 8.02
C SER A 20 -3.18 -2.03 9.45
N LEU A 21 -3.71 -1.01 10.13
CA LEU A 21 -3.45 -0.73 11.54
C LEU A 21 -4.23 -1.66 12.48
N LYS A 22 -5.27 -2.34 11.97
CA LYS A 22 -6.11 -3.23 12.79
C LYS A 22 -5.39 -4.56 13.04
N PRO A 23 -5.42 -5.11 14.28
CA PRO A 23 -4.79 -6.39 14.60
C PRO A 23 -5.23 -7.52 13.67
N ASP A 24 -6.51 -7.58 13.31
CA ASP A 24 -7.04 -8.64 12.44
C ASP A 24 -6.42 -8.61 11.03
N PHE A 25 -6.13 -7.42 10.49
CA PHE A 25 -5.45 -7.31 9.21
C PHE A 25 -4.01 -7.82 9.33
N GLN A 26 -3.29 -7.38 10.35
CA GLN A 26 -1.90 -7.80 10.58
C GLN A 26 -1.80 -9.30 10.81
N GLN A 27 -2.71 -9.88 11.59
CA GLN A 27 -2.80 -11.32 11.81
C GLN A 27 -3.09 -12.09 10.52
N ARG A 28 -3.87 -11.53 9.59
CA ARG A 28 -4.08 -12.18 8.29
C ARG A 28 -2.80 -12.24 7.47
N ILE A 29 -2.01 -11.17 7.45
CA ILE A 29 -0.71 -11.16 6.76
C ILE A 29 0.29 -12.09 7.45
N LEU A 30 0.33 -12.10 8.79
CA LEU A 30 1.27 -12.91 9.57
C LEU A 30 0.95 -14.42 9.56
N ASN A 31 -0.34 -14.78 9.47
CA ASN A 31 -0.79 -16.17 9.48
C ASN A 31 -1.02 -16.73 8.06
N ASP A 32 -0.60 -16.03 7.02
CA ASP A 32 -0.71 -16.55 5.67
C ASP A 32 0.16 -17.82 5.54
N PRO A 33 -0.45 -18.99 5.25
CA PRO A 33 0.24 -20.28 5.27
C PRO A 33 1.20 -20.49 4.10
N GLU A 34 1.22 -19.60 3.10
CA GLU A 34 2.11 -19.69 1.93
C GLU A 34 3.12 -18.53 1.89
N PRO A 35 4.27 -18.64 2.58
CA PRO A 35 5.34 -17.63 2.55
C PRO A 35 6.04 -17.50 1.19
N ASP A 36 5.67 -18.32 0.20
CA ASP A 36 6.32 -18.37 -1.10
C ASP A 36 5.39 -17.83 -2.20
N ARG A 37 5.55 -16.54 -2.56
CA ARG A 37 5.16 -15.82 -3.81
C ARG A 37 4.04 -14.78 -3.77
N GLU A 38 3.02 -14.89 -2.93
CA GLU A 38 1.91 -13.90 -2.92
C GLU A 38 2.19 -12.72 -1.97
N PHE A 39 3.05 -12.92 -0.96
CA PHE A 39 3.43 -11.92 0.04
C PHE A 39 4.91 -11.52 0.01
N ASP A 40 5.71 -11.96 -0.97
CA ASP A 40 7.13 -11.52 -1.12
C ASP A 40 7.27 -9.99 -1.19
N ASP A 41 6.19 -9.31 -1.54
CA ASP A 41 6.11 -7.88 -1.76
C ASP A 41 5.32 -7.13 -0.66
N ILE A 42 4.79 -7.81 0.38
CA ILE A 42 4.13 -7.18 1.54
C ILE A 42 4.42 -7.95 2.85
N MET A 43 4.63 -7.26 3.95
CA MET A 43 4.89 -7.89 5.25
C MET A 43 4.47 -7.01 6.42
N ILE A 44 4.40 -7.59 7.61
CA ILE A 44 4.37 -6.84 8.87
C ILE A 44 5.76 -6.91 9.50
N ASP A 45 6.40 -5.76 9.68
CA ASP A 45 7.66 -5.67 10.42
C ASP A 45 7.51 -4.68 11.57
N ASP A 46 7.86 -5.14 12.78
CA ASP A 46 7.67 -4.41 14.04
C ASP A 46 6.26 -3.82 14.19
N GLY A 47 5.23 -4.60 13.87
CA GLY A 47 3.82 -4.19 13.93
C GLY A 47 3.39 -3.17 12.87
N ARG A 48 4.24 -2.88 11.87
CA ARG A 48 3.98 -1.91 10.80
C ARG A 48 3.83 -2.58 9.46
N PHE A 49 2.85 -2.11 8.69
CA PHE A 49 2.61 -2.58 7.33
C PHE A 49 3.71 -2.10 6.39
N CYS A 50 4.42 -3.04 5.77
CA CYS A 50 5.49 -2.80 4.81
C CYS A 50 5.12 -3.41 3.46
N PHE A 51 5.50 -2.75 2.37
CA PHE A 51 5.12 -3.17 1.02
C PHE A 51 6.06 -2.64 -0.05
N THR A 52 6.18 -3.35 -1.16
CA THR A 52 6.66 -2.79 -2.43
C THR A 52 5.48 -2.25 -3.24
N LEU A 53 5.75 -1.42 -4.24
CA LEU A 53 4.70 -0.93 -5.14
C LEU A 53 4.02 -2.06 -5.92
N ASN A 54 4.74 -3.14 -6.22
CA ASN A 54 4.16 -4.33 -6.84
C ASN A 54 3.18 -5.04 -5.91
N GLY A 55 3.55 -5.22 -4.63
CA GLY A 55 2.69 -5.84 -3.63
C GLY A 55 1.41 -5.04 -3.41
N LEU A 56 1.56 -3.72 -3.28
CA LEU A 56 0.43 -2.80 -3.16
C LEU A 56 -0.49 -2.86 -4.38
N HIS A 57 0.07 -2.88 -5.59
CA HIS A 57 -0.69 -3.00 -6.83
C HIS A 57 -1.48 -4.31 -6.91
N ARG A 58 -0.87 -5.45 -6.54
CA ARG A 58 -1.56 -6.76 -6.53
C ARG A 58 -2.74 -6.76 -5.57
N LEU A 59 -2.58 -6.22 -4.35
CA LEU A 59 -3.68 -6.11 -3.38
C LEU A 59 -4.85 -5.32 -3.97
N VAL A 60 -4.56 -4.14 -4.54
CA VAL A 60 -5.57 -3.29 -5.18
C VAL A 60 -6.21 -3.98 -6.38
N GLN A 61 -5.44 -4.70 -7.18
CA GLN A 61 -5.92 -5.34 -8.42
C GLN A 61 -7.03 -6.36 -8.16
N THR A 62 -7.09 -6.95 -6.95
CA THR A 62 -8.17 -7.86 -6.55
C THR A 62 -9.55 -7.19 -6.51
N VAL A 63 -9.60 -5.88 -6.29
CA VAL A 63 -10.85 -5.10 -6.15
C VAL A 63 -11.02 -4.11 -7.30
N TYR A 64 -9.93 -3.54 -7.80
CA TYR A 64 -9.93 -2.54 -8.85
C TYR A 64 -8.95 -2.94 -9.97
N PRO A 65 -9.43 -3.51 -11.08
CA PRO A 65 -8.58 -3.92 -12.19
C PRO A 65 -7.89 -2.70 -12.82
N ILE A 66 -6.58 -2.60 -12.60
CA ILE A 66 -5.74 -1.53 -13.15
C ILE A 66 -4.39 -2.12 -13.54
N ASP A 67 -3.79 -1.64 -14.63
CA ASP A 67 -2.42 -2.02 -14.97
C ASP A 67 -1.42 -1.28 -14.07
N TYR A 68 -0.22 -1.84 -13.94
CA TYR A 68 0.80 -1.32 -13.04
C TYR A 68 1.21 0.12 -13.38
N TYR A 69 1.30 0.47 -14.67
CA TYR A 69 1.74 1.80 -15.08
C TYR A 69 0.69 2.87 -14.74
N ALA A 70 -0.59 2.60 -15.03
CA ALA A 70 -1.69 3.47 -14.66
C ALA A 70 -1.81 3.61 -13.14
N PHE A 71 -1.60 2.53 -12.38
CA PHE A 71 -1.55 2.56 -10.92
C PHE A 71 -0.47 3.51 -10.40
N GLN A 72 0.77 3.39 -10.88
CA GLN A 72 1.86 4.26 -10.45
C GLN A 72 1.60 5.73 -10.75
N GLN A 73 1.13 6.04 -11.96
CA GLN A 73 0.81 7.42 -12.35
C GLN A 73 -0.25 8.04 -11.44
N ARG A 74 -1.31 7.28 -11.12
CA ARG A 74 -2.38 7.74 -10.24
C ARG A 74 -1.90 7.89 -8.79
N LEU A 75 -1.15 6.92 -8.28
CA LEU A 75 -0.60 6.96 -6.93
C LEU A 75 0.27 8.21 -6.73
N TYR A 76 1.19 8.48 -7.66
CA TYR A 76 2.10 9.62 -7.57
C TYR A 76 1.44 10.97 -7.81
N ALA A 77 0.34 11.01 -8.58
CA ALA A 77 -0.46 12.21 -8.76
C ALA A 77 -1.48 12.45 -7.63
N SER A 78 -1.63 11.50 -6.70
CA SER A 78 -2.64 11.56 -5.64
C SER A 78 -2.23 12.41 -4.44
N ASN A 79 -3.22 12.82 -3.67
CA ASN A 79 -3.05 13.42 -2.35
C ASN A 79 -3.08 12.37 -1.21
N LEU A 80 -2.78 11.09 -1.50
CA LEU A 80 -2.90 10.01 -0.51
C LEU A 80 -2.09 10.29 0.75
N ASN A 81 -0.83 10.74 0.63
CA ASN A 81 0.00 11.07 1.78
C ASN A 81 -0.53 12.28 2.56
N GLU A 82 -1.15 13.26 1.89
CA GLU A 82 -1.79 14.39 2.57
C GLU A 82 -2.97 13.90 3.41
N ARG A 83 -3.81 13.00 2.86
CA ARG A 83 -4.93 12.38 3.57
C ARG A 83 -4.47 11.52 4.75
N LEU A 84 -3.40 10.74 4.58
CA LEU A 84 -2.83 9.95 5.68
C LEU A 84 -2.29 10.88 6.78
N ALA A 85 -1.66 12.00 6.41
CA ALA A 85 -1.13 12.96 7.38
C ALA A 85 -2.22 13.59 8.26
N GLU A 86 -3.44 13.78 7.75
CA GLU A 86 -4.60 14.21 8.56
C GLU A 86 -4.95 13.22 9.69
N MET A 87 -4.55 11.95 9.55
CA MET A 87 -4.68 10.91 10.57
C MET A 87 -3.41 10.69 11.39
N GLY A 88 -2.37 11.52 11.20
CA GLY A 88 -1.07 11.30 11.81
C GLY A 88 -0.33 10.09 11.24
N LEU A 89 -0.54 9.77 9.95
CA LEU A 89 0.10 8.65 9.26
C LEU A 89 0.91 9.12 8.05
N SER A 90 1.90 8.35 7.64
CA SER A 90 2.69 8.60 6.44
C SER A 90 3.25 7.32 5.82
N VAL A 91 3.35 7.29 4.49
CA VAL A 91 4.11 6.26 3.79
C VAL A 91 5.53 6.76 3.60
N VAL A 92 6.48 6.07 4.23
CA VAL A 92 7.91 6.37 4.15
C VAL A 92 8.66 5.25 3.44
N MET A 93 9.83 5.57 2.89
CA MET A 93 10.73 4.57 2.33
C MET A 93 11.45 3.83 3.46
N HIS A 94 11.27 2.50 3.51
CA HIS A 94 11.84 1.62 4.52
C HIS A 94 13.19 1.02 4.07
N GLN A 95 13.26 0.50 2.84
CA GLN A 95 14.49 -0.07 2.28
C GLN A 95 14.60 0.26 0.79
N SER A 96 15.73 0.84 0.40
CA SER A 96 16.04 1.07 -1.01
C SER A 96 16.86 -0.08 -1.58
N THR A 97 16.45 -0.60 -2.73
CA THR A 97 17.17 -1.66 -3.47
C THR A 97 17.89 -1.13 -4.71
N GLY A 98 17.91 0.19 -4.89
CA GLY A 98 18.50 0.86 -6.06
C GLY A 98 17.58 0.91 -7.30
N LYS A 99 16.39 0.28 -7.25
CA LYS A 99 15.32 0.43 -8.25
C LYS A 99 14.00 0.72 -7.54
N VAL A 100 13.31 1.78 -7.94
CA VAL A 100 12.06 2.26 -7.30
C VAL A 100 10.99 1.16 -7.22
N ALA A 101 10.85 0.34 -8.27
CA ALA A 101 9.86 -0.74 -8.30
C ALA A 101 10.10 -1.86 -7.27
N SER A 102 11.32 -1.94 -6.72
CA SER A 102 11.70 -2.90 -5.69
C SER A 102 12.07 -2.23 -4.37
N ASN A 103 11.77 -0.95 -4.21
CA ASN A 103 11.89 -0.30 -2.91
C ASN A 103 10.76 -0.77 -2.00
N TRP A 104 11.10 -0.92 -0.73
CA TRP A 104 10.15 -1.16 0.33
C TRP A 104 9.74 0.15 0.95
N TYR A 105 8.44 0.28 1.15
CA TYR A 105 7.78 1.36 1.83
C TYR A 105 7.12 0.83 3.09
N ARG A 106 6.82 1.73 4.02
CA ARG A 106 6.21 1.41 5.30
C ARG A 106 5.21 2.49 5.68
N LEU A 107 4.08 2.07 6.24
CA LEU A 107 3.16 2.96 6.92
C LEU A 107 3.67 3.25 8.33
N GLU A 108 3.85 4.52 8.66
CA GLU A 108 4.32 4.99 9.97
C GLU A 108 3.35 6.03 10.55
N GLU A 109 3.33 6.13 11.88
CA GLU A 109 2.72 7.24 12.60
C GLU A 109 3.67 8.45 12.60
N LEU A 110 3.12 9.66 12.45
CA LEU A 110 3.83 10.94 12.44
C LEU A 110 4.06 11.51 13.84
#